data_AF-A0A6P8J4E2-F1
#
_entry.id   AF-A0A6P8J4E2-F1
#
_cell.length_a   1.000
_cell.length_b   1.000
_cell.length_c   1.000
_cell.angle_alpha   90.00
_cell.angle_beta   90.00
_cell.angle_gamma   90.00
#
_symmetry.space_group_name_H-M   'P 1'
#
loop_
_entity.id
_entity.type
_entity.pdbx_description
1 polymer ?
#
loop_
_entity_poly.entity_id
_entity_poly.type
_entity_poly.pdbx_seq_one_letter_code
_entity_poly.pdbx_strand_id
1 'polypeptide(L)'
;MESGLSDSSQVAATSNATTEKILEGFKTWLQGIDGGRRDLQTSRKYCSQVSAIIRAVDPVQGTVASLLDMKNLRDKWLTPLEKKRKPGTCKSYLGFLSKFLRFLIVENPSEIVQNQEHAQKVKEQVNEWMSSYNGPIAQRRWEKQIEDLEKLITPADIQTFEKSDNARKAVSILGKSIGSTGDVPPTQSECCLVRDFLLTSLSINNACRAGPLSGMTMGELSKAKKEKGSYVVTVFNHKTLKAHGPATVVLSETLNKWVLVFVVHMRNHIPGASRRKDEHVFPSWSGKAMSSSMVSAQINSLWQKCTGNRKERVNAASFRKAAVSVVHENHSHLKGKLADLMSHNQKTAEKFYLIRRKQKNAAKTSESLQDIWKGKSARDTRNGKSCQSITGEANEAESDCKEKGEEMAQENVSAHADLKEGTPTSPVDRHAWTKAEEDELVRVFKKIIEERSISLEETRDRIKDNNILKKIRDTKVRDKVRSLFIKFVGDDNCVQLPSEVET
;
A
#
# COMPACT_ATOMS: atom_id res chain seq x y z
N MET A 1 56.26 -6.93 -5.42
CA MET A 1 54.96 -6.56 -6.04
C MET A 1 53.86 -6.66 -4.99
N GLU A 2 53.85 -5.74 -4.02
CA GLU A 2 52.91 -5.79 -2.88
C GLU A 2 52.39 -4.40 -2.48
N SER A 3 52.52 -3.41 -3.37
CA SER A 3 52.15 -2.00 -3.12
C SER A 3 50.82 -1.56 -3.74
N GLY A 4 50.07 -2.46 -4.40
CA GLY A 4 48.88 -2.10 -5.18
C GLY A 4 47.52 -2.23 -4.46
N LEU A 5 47.44 -2.94 -3.33
CA LEU A 5 46.15 -3.19 -2.64
C LEU A 5 45.82 -2.19 -1.52
N SER A 6 46.81 -1.56 -0.89
CA SER A 6 46.57 -0.59 0.19
C SER A 6 46.03 0.75 -0.31
N ASP A 7 46.49 1.19 -1.50
CA ASP A 7 46.19 2.50 -2.07
C ASP A 7 44.74 2.58 -2.60
N SER A 8 44.28 1.52 -3.28
CA SER A 8 42.89 1.41 -3.78
C SER A 8 41.86 1.45 -2.63
N SER A 9 42.20 0.87 -1.48
CA SER A 9 41.32 0.81 -0.30
C SER A 9 41.18 2.16 0.40
N GLN A 10 42.26 2.95 0.49
CA GLN A 10 42.24 4.30 1.06
C GLN A 10 41.52 5.31 0.15
N VAL A 11 41.72 5.22 -1.17
CA VAL A 11 41.03 6.07 -2.15
C VAL A 11 39.52 5.81 -2.16
N ALA A 12 39.11 4.53 -2.10
CA ALA A 12 37.69 4.17 -1.98
C ALA A 12 37.05 4.64 -0.66
N ALA A 13 37.77 4.57 0.46
CA ALA A 13 37.28 5.05 1.75
C ALA A 13 37.05 6.58 1.76
N THR A 14 37.98 7.34 1.18
CA THR A 14 37.91 8.82 1.10
C THR A 14 36.81 9.29 0.16
N SER A 15 36.64 8.59 -0.97
CA SER A 15 35.58 8.86 -1.95
C SER A 15 34.18 8.60 -1.35
N ASN A 16 34.04 7.51 -0.58
CA ASN A 16 32.78 7.19 0.11
C ASN A 16 32.40 8.26 1.15
N ALA A 17 33.36 8.74 1.95
CA ALA A 17 33.11 9.81 2.93
C ALA A 17 32.63 11.11 2.26
N THR A 18 33.21 11.45 1.11
CA THR A 18 32.81 12.62 0.32
C THR A 18 31.40 12.46 -0.22
N THR A 19 31.08 11.29 -0.80
CA THR A 19 29.73 10.96 -1.28
C THR A 19 28.69 11.03 -0.16
N GLU A 20 28.99 10.53 1.03
CA GLU A 20 28.08 10.60 2.18
C GLU A 20 27.79 12.04 2.61
N LYS A 21 28.82 12.89 2.65
CA LYS A 21 28.66 14.33 2.97
C LYS A 21 27.74 15.03 1.96
N ILE A 22 27.89 14.74 0.67
CA ILE A 22 27.04 15.31 -0.39
C ILE A 22 25.60 14.81 -0.26
N LEU A 23 25.40 13.52 0.05
CA LEU A 23 24.05 12.96 0.24
C LEU A 23 23.34 13.54 1.47
N GLU A 24 24.08 13.88 2.53
CA GLU A 24 23.51 14.58 3.70
C GLU A 24 23.19 16.05 3.37
N GLY A 25 24.04 16.72 2.57
CA GLY A 25 23.73 18.02 1.98
C GLY A 25 22.45 18.00 1.15
N PHE A 26 22.31 17.00 0.27
CA PHE A 26 21.09 16.80 -0.52
C PHE A 26 19.86 16.52 0.36
N LYS A 27 20.01 15.75 1.43
CA LYS A 27 18.92 15.50 2.38
C LYS A 27 18.43 16.78 3.06
N THR A 28 19.37 17.66 3.42
CA THR A 28 19.06 18.96 4.02
C THR A 28 18.38 19.87 2.98
N TRP A 29 18.93 19.92 1.77
CA TRP A 29 18.36 20.67 0.65
C TRP A 29 16.92 20.24 0.34
N LEU A 30 16.62 18.93 0.31
CA LEU A 30 15.26 18.40 0.09
C LEU A 30 14.24 18.86 1.13
N GLN A 31 14.67 19.06 2.38
CA GLN A 31 13.83 19.57 3.47
C GLN A 31 13.71 21.11 3.44
N GLY A 32 14.64 21.78 2.76
CA GLY A 32 14.62 23.22 2.52
C GLY A 32 13.62 23.66 1.45
N ILE A 33 13.63 24.97 1.18
CA ILE A 33 12.70 25.61 0.23
C ILE A 33 12.98 25.12 -1.19
N ASP A 34 14.24 25.05 -1.60
CA ASP A 34 14.69 24.63 -2.94
C ASP A 34 14.37 23.15 -3.23
N GLY A 35 14.40 22.35 -2.17
CA GLY A 35 14.00 20.94 -2.17
C GLY A 35 12.50 20.68 -2.29
N GLY A 36 11.67 21.68 -1.97
CA GLY A 36 10.22 21.57 -1.92
C GLY A 36 9.67 21.11 -0.56
N ARG A 37 10.41 21.35 0.54
CA ARG A 37 10.00 21.06 1.92
C ARG A 37 9.51 19.62 2.14
N ARG A 38 10.28 18.66 1.64
CA ARG A 38 9.95 17.24 1.77
C ARG A 38 10.11 16.78 3.21
N ASP A 39 9.24 15.87 3.64
CA ASP A 39 9.36 15.26 4.96
C ASP A 39 10.63 14.40 5.06
N LEU A 40 11.11 14.21 6.28
CA LEU A 40 12.35 13.49 6.57
C LEU A 40 12.37 12.06 6.00
N GLN A 41 11.23 11.35 6.00
CA GLN A 41 11.17 9.98 5.51
C GLN A 41 11.30 9.95 3.98
N THR A 42 10.62 10.87 3.30
CA THR A 42 10.76 11.05 1.85
C THR A 42 12.19 11.46 1.49
N SER A 43 12.79 12.42 2.19
CA SER A 43 14.17 12.85 1.92
C SER A 43 15.19 11.71 2.11
N ARG A 44 15.06 10.91 3.19
CA ARG A 44 15.88 9.69 3.38
C ARG A 44 15.72 8.69 2.24
N LYS A 45 14.50 8.53 1.72
CA LYS A 45 14.25 7.64 0.59
C LYS A 45 14.96 8.14 -0.68
N TYR A 46 14.95 9.44 -0.97
CA TYR A 46 15.67 10.00 -2.11
C TYR A 46 17.18 9.69 -1.99
N CYS A 47 17.81 10.00 -0.86
CA CYS A 47 19.25 9.75 -0.66
C CYS A 47 19.59 8.26 -0.76
N SER A 48 18.78 7.39 -0.16
CA SER A 48 18.99 5.93 -0.25
C SER A 48 18.92 5.42 -1.69
N GLN A 49 17.99 5.93 -2.50
CA GLN A 49 17.90 5.52 -3.90
C GLN A 49 19.08 6.06 -4.72
N VAL A 50 19.44 7.33 -4.56
CA VAL A 50 20.61 7.91 -5.24
C VAL A 50 21.89 7.15 -4.88
N SER A 51 22.10 6.84 -3.59
CA SER A 51 23.22 6.01 -3.14
C SER A 51 23.25 4.63 -3.82
N ALA A 52 22.08 3.99 -3.99
CA ALA A 52 21.99 2.72 -4.71
C ALA A 52 22.32 2.87 -6.21
N ILE A 53 21.98 4.01 -6.83
CA ILE A 53 22.35 4.30 -8.23
C ILE A 53 23.87 4.46 -8.35
N ILE A 54 24.49 5.26 -7.47
CA ILE A 54 25.95 5.47 -7.45
C ILE A 54 26.67 4.13 -7.38
N ARG A 55 26.28 3.26 -6.42
CA ARG A 55 26.88 1.93 -6.27
C ARG A 55 26.66 0.99 -7.46
N ALA A 56 25.59 1.19 -8.24
CA ALA A 56 25.34 0.40 -9.43
C ALA A 56 26.18 0.86 -10.64
N VAL A 57 26.44 2.17 -10.73
CA VAL A 57 27.19 2.79 -11.83
C VAL A 57 28.70 2.67 -11.62
N ASP A 58 29.13 2.89 -10.37
CA ASP A 58 30.52 2.88 -9.93
C ASP A 58 30.64 2.10 -8.61
N PRO A 59 30.72 0.76 -8.69
CA PRO A 59 30.80 -0.10 -7.51
C PRO A 59 32.15 -0.03 -6.79
N VAL A 60 33.20 0.50 -7.44
CA VAL A 60 34.56 0.51 -6.92
C VAL A 60 34.86 1.80 -6.18
N GLN A 61 34.67 2.95 -6.82
CA GLN A 61 35.01 4.25 -6.23
C GLN A 61 33.79 4.91 -5.57
N GLY A 62 32.57 4.57 -6.00
CA GLY A 62 31.33 5.09 -5.39
C GLY A 62 31.21 6.61 -5.49
N THR A 63 31.73 7.21 -6.56
CA THR A 63 31.83 8.67 -6.69
C THR A 63 30.54 9.27 -7.23
N VAL A 64 30.19 10.47 -6.77
CA VAL A 64 29.04 11.23 -7.30
C VAL A 64 29.26 11.64 -8.76
N ALA A 65 30.51 11.93 -9.15
CA ALA A 65 30.88 12.31 -10.52
C ALA A 65 30.51 11.22 -11.55
N SER A 66 30.50 9.94 -11.15
CA SER A 66 30.07 8.84 -12.01
C SER A 66 28.64 8.99 -12.56
N LEU A 67 27.77 9.74 -11.87
CA LEU A 67 26.40 10.03 -12.29
C LEU A 67 26.32 11.05 -13.44
N LEU A 68 27.43 11.65 -13.85
CA LEU A 68 27.49 12.54 -15.01
C LEU A 68 27.86 11.80 -16.31
N ASP A 69 28.09 10.48 -16.24
CA ASP A 69 28.31 9.64 -17.41
C ASP A 69 26.98 8.99 -17.87
N MET A 70 26.42 9.52 -18.96
CA MET A 70 25.16 9.03 -19.54
C MET A 70 25.24 7.56 -19.96
N LYS A 71 26.39 7.11 -20.48
CA LYS A 71 26.56 5.74 -20.97
C LYS A 71 26.55 4.77 -19.79
N ASN A 72 27.30 5.08 -18.74
CA ASN A 72 27.32 4.24 -17.54
C ASN A 72 25.94 4.23 -16.84
N LEU A 73 25.26 5.37 -16.74
CA LEU A 73 23.89 5.42 -16.19
C LEU A 73 22.92 4.50 -16.96
N ARG A 74 22.95 4.56 -18.29
CA ARG A 74 22.05 3.77 -19.14
C ARG A 74 22.39 2.28 -19.10
N ASP A 75 23.65 1.96 -19.32
CA ASP A 75 24.07 0.59 -19.62
C ASP A 75 24.27 -0.23 -18.33
N LYS A 76 24.85 0.37 -17.27
CA LYS A 76 25.15 -0.34 -16.01
C LYS A 76 24.00 -0.29 -15.00
N TRP A 77 23.16 0.74 -15.04
CA TRP A 77 22.08 0.91 -14.06
C TRP A 77 20.68 0.78 -14.65
N LEU A 78 20.31 1.61 -15.62
CA LEU A 78 18.93 1.68 -16.10
C LEU A 78 18.49 0.39 -16.83
N THR A 79 19.32 -0.11 -17.75
CA THR A 79 18.99 -1.31 -18.54
C THR A 79 18.85 -2.56 -17.65
N PRO A 80 19.73 -2.83 -16.66
CA PRO A 80 19.51 -3.91 -15.70
C PRO A 80 18.32 -3.69 -14.76
N LEU A 81 18.01 -2.43 -14.40
CA LEU A 81 16.87 -2.09 -13.56
C LEU A 81 15.54 -2.42 -14.26
N GLU A 82 15.44 -2.09 -15.54
CA GLU A 82 14.24 -2.32 -16.36
C GLU A 82 13.88 -3.81 -16.47
N LYS A 83 14.88 -4.69 -16.58
CA LYS A 83 14.67 -6.15 -16.58
C LYS A 83 14.08 -6.68 -15.27
N LYS A 84 14.26 -5.95 -14.15
CA LYS A 84 13.92 -6.42 -12.80
C LYS A 84 12.71 -5.71 -12.19
N ARG A 85 12.28 -4.56 -12.74
CA ARG A 85 11.31 -3.67 -12.10
C ARG A 85 10.23 -3.23 -13.08
N LYS A 86 9.07 -2.91 -12.53
CA LYS A 86 7.94 -2.39 -13.30
C LYS A 86 8.25 -0.97 -13.83
N PRO A 87 7.71 -0.59 -15.01
CA PRO A 87 7.98 0.70 -15.66
C PRO A 87 7.86 1.92 -14.73
N GLY A 88 6.80 2.00 -13.93
CA GLY A 88 6.62 3.15 -13.04
C GLY A 88 7.56 3.20 -11.84
N THR A 89 8.16 2.07 -11.44
CA THR A 89 9.26 2.05 -10.48
C THR A 89 10.52 2.63 -11.12
N CYS A 90 10.85 2.22 -12.35
CA CYS A 90 11.98 2.77 -13.11
C CYS A 90 11.84 4.29 -13.27
N LYS A 91 10.68 4.76 -13.73
CA LYS A 91 10.38 6.20 -13.84
C LYS A 91 10.50 6.95 -12.51
N SER A 92 10.07 6.34 -11.40
CA SER A 92 10.21 6.93 -10.07
C SER A 92 11.68 7.08 -9.66
N TYR A 93 12.52 6.09 -9.97
CA TYR A 93 13.94 6.12 -9.64
C TYR A 93 14.69 7.15 -10.48
N LEU A 94 14.37 7.25 -11.76
CA LEU A 94 14.82 8.35 -12.62
C LEU A 94 14.38 9.72 -12.09
N GLY A 95 13.18 9.82 -11.52
CA GLY A 95 12.73 11.06 -10.85
C GLY A 95 13.56 11.42 -9.62
N PHE A 96 14.06 10.44 -8.86
CA PHE A 96 15.00 10.69 -7.75
C PHE A 96 16.33 11.19 -8.28
N LEU A 97 16.86 10.55 -9.34
CA LEU A 97 18.09 10.96 -10.00
C LEU A 97 17.99 12.38 -10.59
N SER A 98 16.92 12.69 -11.34
CA SER A 98 16.70 14.01 -11.93
C SER A 98 16.67 15.13 -10.88
N LYS A 99 16.03 14.88 -9.73
CA LYS A 99 16.02 15.85 -8.61
C LYS A 99 17.40 16.00 -7.96
N PHE A 100 18.19 14.93 -7.90
CA PHE A 100 19.57 14.98 -7.41
C PHE A 100 20.52 15.70 -8.39
N LEU A 101 20.41 15.44 -9.69
CA LEU A 101 21.15 16.18 -10.72
C LEU A 101 20.83 17.68 -10.67
N ARG A 102 19.56 18.05 -10.43
CA ARG A 102 19.20 19.46 -10.19
C ARG A 102 19.94 20.06 -8.98
N PHE A 103 20.04 19.31 -7.88
CA PHE A 103 20.80 19.75 -6.70
C PHE A 103 22.28 19.93 -7.03
N LEU A 104 22.90 19.00 -7.77
CA LEU A 104 24.30 19.15 -8.18
C LEU A 104 24.54 20.36 -9.09
N ILE A 105 23.61 20.66 -9.99
CA ILE A 105 23.72 21.82 -10.89
C ILE A 105 23.59 23.14 -10.13
N VAL A 106 22.65 23.22 -9.18
CA VAL A 106 22.36 24.47 -8.44
C VAL A 106 23.37 24.73 -7.32
N GLU A 107 23.65 23.74 -6.49
CA GLU A 107 24.49 23.90 -5.29
C GLU A 107 25.97 23.60 -5.57
N ASN A 108 26.26 22.87 -6.65
CA ASN A 108 27.59 22.39 -7.05
C ASN A 108 28.52 22.01 -5.88
N PRO A 109 28.09 21.10 -4.99
CA PRO A 109 28.86 20.78 -3.80
C PRO A 109 30.21 20.17 -4.20
N SER A 110 31.28 20.64 -3.56
CA SER A 110 32.66 20.20 -3.83
C SER A 110 33.10 20.37 -5.29
N GLU A 111 32.49 21.31 -6.02
CA GLU A 111 32.82 21.61 -7.43
C GLU A 111 32.78 20.37 -8.35
N ILE A 112 31.88 19.42 -8.06
CA ILE A 112 31.78 18.17 -8.85
C ILE A 112 31.36 18.45 -10.29
N VAL A 113 30.50 19.45 -10.50
CA VAL A 113 30.07 19.88 -11.83
C VAL A 113 31.11 20.86 -12.38
N GLN A 114 32.08 20.29 -13.10
CA GLN A 114 33.11 21.05 -13.82
C GLN A 114 32.56 21.68 -15.12
N ASN A 115 31.59 21.01 -15.75
CA ASN A 115 30.91 21.49 -16.95
C ASN A 115 29.40 21.49 -16.72
N GLN A 116 28.84 22.69 -16.54
CA GLN A 116 27.42 22.92 -16.28
C GLN A 116 26.54 22.51 -17.47
N GLU A 117 26.99 22.76 -18.70
CA GLU A 117 26.26 22.38 -19.92
C GLU A 117 26.15 20.86 -20.03
N HIS A 118 27.24 20.14 -19.75
CA HIS A 118 27.24 18.68 -19.74
C HIS A 118 26.31 18.12 -18.67
N ALA A 119 26.37 18.63 -17.43
CA ALA A 119 25.47 18.17 -16.36
C ALA A 119 23.99 18.43 -16.68
N GLN A 120 23.69 19.55 -17.34
CA GLN A 120 22.33 19.85 -17.80
C GLN A 120 21.89 18.89 -18.91
N LYS A 121 22.76 18.56 -19.88
CA LYS A 121 22.50 17.53 -20.92
C LYS A 121 22.20 16.17 -20.30
N VAL A 122 22.96 15.74 -19.29
CA VAL A 122 22.71 14.48 -18.54
C VAL A 122 21.32 14.51 -17.91
N LYS A 123 20.95 15.62 -17.26
CA LYS A 123 19.64 15.76 -16.62
C LYS A 123 18.49 15.75 -17.63
N GLU A 124 18.66 16.38 -18.79
CA GLU A 124 17.68 16.36 -19.88
C GLU A 124 17.49 14.95 -20.42
N GLN A 125 18.58 14.23 -20.66
CA GLN A 125 18.53 12.83 -21.09
C GLN A 125 17.80 11.93 -20.09
N VAL A 126 18.00 12.15 -18.78
CA VAL A 126 17.25 11.43 -17.73
C VAL A 126 15.74 11.75 -17.81
N ASN A 127 15.36 12.98 -18.14
CA ASN A 127 13.94 13.34 -18.31
C ASN A 127 13.33 12.73 -19.59
N GLU A 128 14.11 12.58 -20.65
CA GLU A 128 13.69 11.83 -21.85
C GLU A 128 13.45 10.35 -21.52
N TRP A 129 14.37 9.72 -20.77
CA TRP A 129 14.16 8.35 -20.28
C TRP A 129 12.93 8.25 -19.38
N MET A 130 12.62 9.25 -18.56
CA MET A 130 11.37 9.26 -17.78
C MET A 130 10.13 9.32 -18.67
N SER A 131 10.22 10.03 -19.80
CA SER A 131 9.12 10.22 -20.74
C SER A 131 8.87 8.98 -21.58
N SER A 132 9.91 8.23 -21.95
CA SER A 132 9.76 6.95 -22.67
C SER A 132 8.92 5.93 -21.90
N TYR A 133 8.95 5.97 -20.56
CA TYR A 133 8.11 5.12 -19.72
C TYR A 133 6.61 5.46 -19.72
N ASN A 134 6.18 6.59 -20.28
CA ASN A 134 4.76 6.98 -20.30
C ASN A 134 3.88 5.93 -21.00
N GLY A 135 4.31 5.43 -22.16
CA GLY A 135 3.61 4.38 -22.91
C GLY A 135 3.48 3.06 -22.13
N PRO A 136 4.60 2.44 -21.71
CA PRO A 136 4.58 1.22 -20.91
C PRO A 136 3.80 1.34 -19.59
N ILE A 137 3.84 2.50 -18.91
CA ILE A 137 3.04 2.76 -17.71
C ILE A 137 1.54 2.78 -18.05
N ALA A 138 1.16 3.44 -19.16
CA ALA A 138 -0.22 3.47 -19.60
C ALA A 138 -0.74 2.07 -19.94
N GLN A 139 0.04 1.27 -20.67
CA GLN A 139 -0.29 -0.13 -20.95
C GLN A 139 -0.48 -0.94 -19.67
N ARG A 140 0.49 -0.92 -18.76
CA ARG A 140 0.40 -1.67 -17.50
C ARG A 140 -0.79 -1.24 -16.64
N ARG A 141 -1.15 0.05 -16.70
CA ARG A 141 -2.34 0.57 -16.02
C ARG A 141 -3.61 -0.06 -16.58
N TRP A 142 -3.74 -0.18 -17.90
CA TRP A 142 -4.91 -0.82 -18.53
C TRP A 142 -5.00 -2.30 -18.18
N GLU A 143 -3.90 -3.04 -18.28
CA GLU A 143 -3.82 -4.46 -17.86
C GLU A 143 -4.27 -4.63 -16.41
N LYS A 144 -3.75 -3.79 -15.51
CA LYS A 144 -4.11 -3.83 -14.09
C LYS A 144 -5.60 -3.52 -13.86
N GLN A 145 -6.19 -2.63 -14.63
CA GLN A 145 -7.62 -2.35 -14.52
C GLN A 145 -8.47 -3.54 -14.94
N ILE A 146 -8.05 -4.32 -15.94
CA ILE A 146 -8.71 -5.57 -16.32
C ILE A 146 -8.57 -6.61 -15.21
N GLU A 147 -7.35 -6.82 -14.70
CA GLU A 147 -7.09 -7.72 -13.56
C GLU A 147 -7.93 -7.33 -12.33
N ASP A 148 -8.07 -6.04 -12.05
CA ASP A 148 -8.86 -5.52 -10.91
C ASP A 148 -10.37 -5.74 -11.10
N LEU A 149 -10.86 -5.78 -12.34
CA LEU A 149 -12.27 -6.04 -12.65
C LEU A 149 -12.65 -7.51 -12.42
N GLU A 150 -11.75 -8.44 -12.77
CA GLU A 150 -11.94 -9.87 -12.53
C GLU A 150 -11.98 -10.20 -11.04
N LYS A 151 -11.26 -9.42 -10.23
CA LYS A 151 -11.03 -9.65 -8.79
C LYS A 151 -11.89 -8.75 -7.91
N LEU A 152 -12.95 -8.20 -8.48
CA LEU A 152 -13.80 -7.25 -7.80
C LEU A 152 -14.53 -7.93 -6.64
N ILE A 153 -14.48 -7.31 -5.46
CA ILE A 153 -15.25 -7.79 -4.31
C ILE A 153 -16.74 -7.68 -4.64
N THR A 154 -17.46 -8.79 -4.51
CA THR A 154 -18.89 -8.88 -4.79
C THR A 154 -19.73 -8.68 -3.51
N PRO A 155 -21.03 -8.37 -3.63
CA PRO A 155 -21.93 -8.37 -2.47
C PRO A 155 -21.97 -9.71 -1.73
N ALA A 156 -21.84 -10.84 -2.45
CA ALA A 156 -21.79 -12.18 -1.86
C ALA A 156 -20.52 -12.38 -0.99
N ASP A 157 -19.38 -11.82 -1.40
CA ASP A 157 -18.15 -11.86 -0.59
C ASP A 157 -18.33 -11.07 0.71
N ILE A 158 -19.02 -9.92 0.67
CA ILE A 158 -19.31 -9.12 1.88
C ILE A 158 -20.21 -9.91 2.84
N GLN A 159 -21.28 -10.55 2.33
CA GLN A 159 -22.13 -11.41 3.15
C GLN A 159 -21.37 -12.58 3.76
N THR A 160 -20.43 -13.17 3.01
CA THR A 160 -19.56 -14.24 3.50
C THR A 160 -18.69 -13.74 4.67
N PHE A 161 -18.11 -12.54 4.52
CA PHE A 161 -17.36 -11.89 5.60
C PHE A 161 -18.24 -11.67 6.84
N GLU A 162 -19.43 -11.09 6.69
CA GLU A 162 -20.34 -10.77 7.79
C GLU A 162 -20.82 -12.01 8.55
N LYS A 163 -21.05 -13.13 7.85
CA LYS A 163 -21.52 -14.40 8.44
C LYS A 163 -20.39 -15.29 8.98
N SER A 164 -19.13 -14.94 8.71
CA SER A 164 -17.97 -15.73 9.14
C SER A 164 -17.87 -15.87 10.67
N ASP A 165 -17.24 -16.95 11.13
CA ASP A 165 -17.03 -17.20 12.56
C ASP A 165 -16.21 -16.09 13.22
N ASN A 166 -15.22 -15.54 12.51
CA ASN A 166 -14.39 -14.44 13.02
C ASN A 166 -15.19 -13.15 13.19
N ALA A 167 -16.09 -12.81 12.26
CA ALA A 167 -16.98 -11.66 12.40
C ALA A 167 -17.96 -11.86 13.56
N ARG A 168 -18.61 -13.03 13.65
CA ARG A 168 -19.51 -13.39 14.75
C ARG A 168 -18.80 -13.35 16.11
N LYS A 169 -17.57 -13.85 16.19
CA LYS A 169 -16.74 -13.81 17.39
C LYS A 169 -16.40 -12.36 17.79
N ALA A 170 -16.01 -11.51 16.84
CA ALA A 170 -15.75 -10.09 17.11
C ALA A 170 -16.98 -9.37 17.68
N VAL A 171 -18.15 -9.60 17.08
CA VAL A 171 -19.43 -9.04 17.56
C VAL A 171 -19.80 -9.60 18.93
N SER A 172 -19.58 -10.88 19.20
CA SER A 172 -19.81 -11.49 20.52
C SER A 172 -18.92 -10.86 21.61
N ILE A 173 -17.63 -10.62 21.32
CA ILE A 173 -16.71 -9.96 22.24
C ILE A 173 -17.18 -8.52 22.52
N LEU A 174 -17.59 -7.77 21.48
CA LEU A 174 -18.16 -6.43 21.63
C LEU A 174 -19.43 -6.45 22.49
N GLY A 175 -20.34 -7.41 22.26
CA GLY A 175 -21.58 -7.58 23.02
C GLY A 175 -21.33 -7.84 24.51
N LYS A 176 -20.41 -8.77 24.84
CA LYS A 176 -20.00 -9.04 26.22
C LYS A 176 -19.42 -7.79 26.89
N SER A 177 -18.63 -7.02 26.16
CA SER A 177 -17.99 -5.80 26.68
C SER A 177 -18.98 -4.68 27.03
N ILE A 178 -20.15 -4.63 26.37
CA ILE A 178 -21.18 -3.61 26.65
C ILE A 178 -21.81 -3.79 28.04
N GLY A 179 -21.96 -5.05 28.49
CA GLY A 179 -22.62 -5.38 29.76
C GLY A 179 -21.66 -5.53 30.96
N SER A 180 -20.34 -5.49 30.74
CA SER A 180 -19.35 -5.72 31.80
C SER A 180 -18.86 -4.39 32.38
N THR A 181 -19.04 -4.21 33.69
CA THR A 181 -18.58 -3.04 34.48
C THR A 181 -17.09 -3.07 34.86
N GLY A 182 -16.29 -3.87 34.15
CA GLY A 182 -14.85 -3.97 34.35
C GLY A 182 -14.44 -5.09 35.29
N ASP A 183 -13.57 -5.98 34.80
CA ASP A 183 -12.44 -6.50 35.60
C ASP A 183 -11.49 -7.41 34.83
N VAL A 184 -11.87 -7.92 33.65
CA VAL A 184 -10.96 -8.75 32.83
C VAL A 184 -10.45 -7.94 31.63
N PRO A 185 -9.16 -7.57 31.59
CA PRO A 185 -8.56 -6.97 30.41
C PRO A 185 -8.69 -7.93 29.22
N PRO A 186 -9.05 -7.44 28.02
CA PRO A 186 -9.16 -8.31 26.86
C PRO A 186 -7.79 -8.88 26.50
N THR A 187 -7.79 -10.12 26.03
CA THR A 187 -6.56 -10.72 25.51
C THR A 187 -6.09 -9.96 24.25
N GLN A 188 -4.79 -10.05 23.95
CA GLN A 188 -4.24 -9.51 22.70
C GLN A 188 -5.01 -9.99 21.48
N SER A 189 -5.41 -11.27 21.48
CA SER A 189 -6.12 -11.90 20.36
C SER A 189 -7.50 -11.28 20.13
N GLU A 190 -8.26 -11.04 21.19
CA GLU A 190 -9.60 -10.45 21.14
C GLU A 190 -9.52 -8.98 20.73
N CYS A 191 -8.61 -8.23 21.34
CA CYS A 191 -8.40 -6.82 21.00
C CYS A 191 -8.02 -6.66 19.52
N CYS A 192 -7.10 -7.48 19.01
CA CYS A 192 -6.71 -7.42 17.60
C CYS A 192 -7.86 -7.86 16.67
N LEU A 193 -8.59 -8.93 17.01
CA LEU A 193 -9.74 -9.39 16.21
C LEU A 193 -10.81 -8.30 16.09
N VAL A 194 -11.19 -7.68 17.21
CA VAL A 194 -12.19 -6.60 17.22
C VAL A 194 -11.70 -5.37 16.49
N ARG A 195 -10.45 -4.94 16.72
CA ARG A 195 -9.83 -3.82 15.99
C ARG A 195 -9.89 -4.04 14.48
N ASP A 196 -9.44 -5.22 14.04
CA ASP A 196 -9.31 -5.53 12.62
C ASP A 196 -10.70 -5.70 11.97
N PHE A 197 -11.68 -6.20 12.72
CA PHE A 197 -13.09 -6.25 12.31
C PHE A 197 -13.65 -4.85 12.10
N LEU A 198 -13.49 -3.95 13.08
CA LEU A 198 -13.97 -2.56 12.97
C LEU A 198 -13.30 -1.82 11.81
N LEU A 199 -11.99 -1.97 11.60
CA LEU A 199 -11.27 -1.40 10.47
C LEU A 199 -11.82 -1.90 9.12
N THR A 200 -12.17 -3.18 9.04
CA THR A 200 -12.73 -3.81 7.83
C THR A 200 -14.16 -3.32 7.59
N SER A 201 -15.02 -3.32 8.60
CA SER A 201 -16.39 -2.79 8.52
C SER A 201 -16.44 -1.30 8.16
N LEU A 202 -15.56 -0.48 8.75
CA LEU A 202 -15.43 0.94 8.38
C LEU A 202 -14.99 1.10 6.92
N SER A 203 -14.07 0.25 6.45
CA SER A 203 -13.61 0.27 5.05
C SER A 203 -14.73 -0.12 4.07
N ILE A 204 -15.57 -1.10 4.42
CA ILE A 204 -16.73 -1.52 3.63
C ILE A 204 -17.76 -0.39 3.56
N ASN A 205 -18.16 0.17 4.72
CA ASN A 205 -19.24 1.15 4.79
C ASN A 205 -18.90 2.51 4.18
N ASN A 206 -17.62 2.89 4.20
CA ASN A 206 -17.19 4.21 3.74
C ASN A 206 -16.49 4.18 2.39
N ALA A 207 -15.97 3.02 1.96
CA ALA A 207 -15.03 2.94 0.84
C ALA A 207 -13.93 4.02 0.96
N CYS A 208 -13.45 4.29 2.17
CA CYS A 208 -12.41 5.29 2.38
C CYS A 208 -11.02 4.69 2.12
N ARG A 209 -9.99 5.54 2.00
CA ARG A 209 -8.61 5.05 1.97
C ARG A 209 -8.23 4.56 3.38
N ALA A 210 -7.21 3.72 3.49
CA ALA A 210 -6.69 3.31 4.81
C ALA A 210 -6.12 4.48 5.64
N GLY A 211 -5.73 5.58 4.98
CA GLY A 211 -5.19 6.79 5.62
C GLY A 211 -6.10 7.38 6.70
N PRO A 212 -7.33 7.79 6.36
CA PRO A 212 -8.32 8.25 7.34
C PRO A 212 -8.53 7.28 8.52
N LEU A 213 -8.58 5.97 8.27
CA LEU A 213 -8.74 4.98 9.35
C LEU A 213 -7.51 4.88 10.26
N SER A 214 -6.30 4.94 9.70
CA SER A 214 -5.06 5.02 10.51
C SER A 214 -4.91 6.35 11.24
N GLY A 215 -5.41 7.43 10.65
CA GLY A 215 -5.19 8.80 11.11
C GLY A 215 -6.19 9.29 12.13
N MET A 216 -7.37 8.66 12.21
CA MET A 216 -8.45 9.06 13.12
C MET A 216 -7.97 9.10 14.57
N THR A 217 -8.16 10.24 15.21
CA THR A 217 -7.80 10.49 16.61
C THR A 217 -8.99 10.35 17.54
N MET A 218 -8.70 10.13 18.83
CA MET A 218 -9.71 10.10 19.89
C MET A 218 -10.49 11.41 20.00
N GLY A 219 -9.80 12.53 19.79
CA GLY A 219 -10.39 13.87 19.79
C GLY A 219 -11.35 14.08 18.63
N GLU A 220 -10.99 13.65 17.42
CA GLU A 220 -11.89 13.69 16.25
C GLU A 220 -13.11 12.79 16.46
N LEU A 221 -12.92 11.57 16.99
CA LEU A 221 -14.02 10.65 17.31
C LEU A 221 -14.98 11.25 18.35
N SER A 222 -14.47 11.90 19.41
CA SER A 222 -15.30 12.53 20.43
C SER A 222 -16.13 13.72 19.91
N LYS A 223 -15.71 14.32 18.79
CA LYS A 223 -16.40 15.43 18.12
C LYS A 223 -17.30 14.96 16.99
N ALA A 224 -17.55 13.65 16.87
CA ALA A 224 -18.41 13.10 15.83
C ALA A 224 -19.80 13.75 15.88
N LYS A 225 -20.27 14.23 14.73
CA LYS A 225 -21.58 14.89 14.62
C LYS A 225 -22.65 13.86 14.26
N LYS A 226 -23.78 13.87 14.96
CA LYS A 226 -24.92 13.03 14.62
C LYS A 226 -25.69 13.65 13.46
N GLU A 227 -25.81 12.93 12.36
CA GLU A 227 -26.49 13.33 11.14
C GLU A 227 -27.41 12.19 10.69
N LYS A 228 -28.73 12.41 10.67
CA LYS A 228 -29.75 11.44 10.20
C LYS A 228 -29.53 9.99 10.70
N GLY A 229 -29.23 9.84 12.00
CA GLY A 229 -29.02 8.52 12.63
C GLY A 229 -27.62 7.91 12.44
N SER A 230 -26.71 8.60 11.76
CA SER A 230 -25.30 8.23 11.64
C SER A 230 -24.41 9.24 12.36
N TYR A 231 -23.16 8.87 12.62
CA TYR A 231 -22.14 9.73 13.22
C TYR A 231 -21.06 10.03 12.18
N VAL A 232 -20.71 11.29 12.04
CA VAL A 232 -19.77 11.79 11.04
C VAL A 232 -18.50 12.28 11.74
N VAL A 233 -17.39 11.61 11.48
CA VAL A 233 -16.06 11.95 12.00
C VAL A 233 -15.26 12.64 10.89
N THR A 234 -14.81 13.86 11.16
CA THR A 234 -13.92 14.62 10.26
C THR A 234 -12.46 14.33 10.63
N VAL A 235 -11.71 13.71 9.72
CA VAL A 235 -10.32 13.29 9.94
C VAL A 235 -9.36 14.16 9.14
N PHE A 236 -8.47 14.87 9.83
CA PHE A 236 -7.48 15.76 9.22
C PHE A 236 -6.18 15.03 8.84
N ASN A 237 -5.80 14.02 9.63
CA ASN A 237 -4.50 13.36 9.45
C ASN A 237 -4.53 12.31 8.30
N HIS A 238 -4.44 12.78 7.05
CA HIS A 238 -4.28 11.92 5.88
C HIS A 238 -3.54 12.61 4.71
N LYS A 239 -2.95 11.79 3.83
CA LYS A 239 -2.06 12.25 2.73
C LYS A 239 -2.68 13.24 1.74
N THR A 240 -4.00 13.30 1.64
CA THR A 240 -4.72 14.10 0.63
C THR A 240 -5.40 15.35 1.19
N LEU A 241 -5.11 15.72 2.45
CA LEU A 241 -5.70 16.89 3.11
C LEU A 241 -5.57 18.17 2.25
N LYS A 242 -4.39 18.40 1.68
CA LYS A 242 -4.11 19.58 0.84
C LYS A 242 -4.96 19.65 -0.44
N ALA A 243 -5.36 18.51 -1.00
CA ALA A 243 -6.02 18.45 -2.30
C ALA A 243 -7.54 18.28 -2.21
N HIS A 244 -8.03 17.61 -1.17
CA HIS A 244 -9.44 17.22 -1.05
C HIS A 244 -10.07 17.65 0.28
N GLY A 245 -9.36 18.45 1.09
CA GLY A 245 -9.80 18.78 2.44
C GLY A 245 -9.78 17.55 3.36
N PRO A 246 -10.38 17.69 4.56
CA PRO A 246 -10.43 16.60 5.52
C PRO A 246 -11.30 15.44 5.02
N ALA A 247 -10.93 14.22 5.40
CA ALA A 247 -11.70 13.04 5.05
C ALA A 247 -12.89 12.87 5.99
N THR A 248 -14.00 12.41 5.44
CA THR A 248 -15.20 12.11 6.23
C THR A 248 -15.31 10.61 6.44
N VAL A 249 -15.44 10.18 7.69
CA VAL A 249 -15.74 8.78 8.04
C VAL A 249 -17.09 8.74 8.72
N VAL A 250 -18.05 8.08 8.08
CA VAL A 250 -19.41 7.88 8.54
C VAL A 250 -19.53 6.55 9.27
N LEU A 251 -20.09 6.59 10.47
CA LEU A 251 -20.37 5.43 11.30
C LEU A 251 -21.89 5.31 11.45
N SER A 252 -22.44 4.13 11.18
CA SER A 252 -23.81 3.84 11.60
C SER A 252 -23.91 3.89 13.13
N GLU A 253 -25.11 4.01 13.67
CA GLU A 253 -25.31 4.02 15.13
C GLU A 253 -24.65 2.81 15.81
N THR A 254 -24.83 1.62 15.23
CA THR A 254 -24.22 0.38 15.71
C THR A 254 -22.69 0.44 15.66
N LEU A 255 -22.13 0.89 14.53
CA LEU A 255 -20.67 0.95 14.37
C LEU A 255 -20.03 1.99 15.29
N ASN A 256 -20.70 3.13 15.50
CA ASN A 256 -20.27 4.14 16.47
C ASN A 256 -20.25 3.55 17.89
N LYS A 257 -21.33 2.88 18.31
CA LYS A 257 -21.39 2.19 19.62
C LYS A 257 -20.25 1.18 19.76
N TRP A 258 -20.01 0.35 18.75
CA TRP A 258 -18.92 -0.64 18.79
C TRP A 258 -17.52 0.00 18.84
N VAL A 259 -17.28 1.09 18.11
CA VAL A 259 -16.01 1.81 18.19
C VAL A 259 -15.81 2.41 19.58
N LEU A 260 -16.84 2.98 20.19
CA LEU A 260 -16.77 3.52 21.56
C LEU A 260 -16.51 2.40 22.60
N VAL A 261 -17.19 1.27 22.46
CA VAL A 261 -16.96 0.08 23.32
C VAL A 261 -15.53 -0.42 23.17
N PHE A 262 -15.03 -0.53 21.94
CA PHE A 262 -13.65 -0.90 21.67
C PHE A 262 -12.68 0.07 22.34
N VAL A 263 -12.93 1.38 22.28
CA VAL A 263 -12.09 2.39 22.93
C VAL A 263 -12.04 2.15 24.44
N VAL A 264 -13.20 2.08 25.09
CA VAL A 264 -13.31 2.04 26.54
C VAL A 264 -12.79 0.72 27.11
N HIS A 265 -13.21 -0.41 26.53
CA HIS A 265 -12.97 -1.73 27.09
C HIS A 265 -11.74 -2.42 26.51
N MET A 266 -11.20 -1.97 25.38
CA MET A 266 -10.06 -2.66 24.74
C MET A 266 -8.87 -1.76 24.48
N ARG A 267 -9.02 -0.71 23.66
CA ARG A 267 -7.94 0.20 23.30
C ARG A 267 -7.22 0.75 24.53
N ASN A 268 -7.98 1.17 25.53
CA ASN A 268 -7.44 1.78 26.74
C ASN A 268 -6.72 0.78 27.69
N HIS A 269 -6.81 -0.52 27.41
CA HIS A 269 -6.08 -1.59 28.10
C HIS A 269 -4.87 -2.09 27.30
N ILE A 270 -4.64 -1.57 26.09
CA ILE A 270 -3.45 -1.92 25.30
C ILE A 270 -2.20 -1.33 25.99
N PRO A 271 -1.15 -2.13 26.23
CA PRO A 271 0.10 -1.62 26.81
C PRO A 271 0.70 -0.47 25.98
N GLY A 272 0.97 0.66 26.63
CA GLY A 272 1.55 1.84 25.99
C GLY A 272 0.56 2.72 25.21
N ALA A 273 -0.73 2.37 25.14
CA ALA A 273 -1.73 3.24 24.53
C ALA A 273 -2.11 4.39 25.46
N SER A 274 -1.81 5.62 25.04
CA SER A 274 -2.18 6.84 25.76
C SER A 274 -3.67 7.17 25.58
N ARG A 275 -4.29 7.78 26.59
CA ARG A 275 -5.71 8.23 26.58
C ARG A 275 -5.88 9.68 26.11
N ARG A 276 -4.82 10.32 25.63
CA ARG A 276 -4.88 11.72 25.15
C ARG A 276 -5.72 11.84 23.88
N LYS A 277 -6.22 13.04 23.61
CA LYS A 277 -7.13 13.32 22.49
C LYS A 277 -6.45 13.29 21.12
N ASP A 278 -5.15 13.57 21.06
CA ASP A 278 -4.33 13.55 19.85
C ASP A 278 -3.90 12.14 19.44
N GLU A 279 -4.10 11.14 20.32
CA GLU A 279 -3.78 9.75 20.03
C GLU A 279 -4.78 9.09 19.10
N HIS A 280 -4.31 8.06 18.39
CA HIS A 280 -5.11 7.35 17.40
C HIS A 280 -6.15 6.41 18.02
N VAL A 281 -7.28 6.26 17.34
CA VAL A 281 -8.35 5.33 17.72
C VAL A 281 -7.88 3.88 17.61
N PHE A 282 -7.11 3.55 16.56
CA PHE A 282 -6.68 2.19 16.25
C PHE A 282 -5.15 2.02 16.33
N PRO A 283 -4.58 1.83 17.54
CA PRO A 283 -3.16 1.55 17.70
C PRO A 283 -2.81 0.07 17.42
N SER A 284 -1.51 -0.20 17.28
CA SER A 284 -0.96 -1.55 17.37
C SER A 284 -1.05 -2.08 18.80
N TRP A 285 -0.78 -3.38 18.99
CA TRP A 285 -0.71 -3.95 20.35
C TRP A 285 0.43 -3.36 21.21
N SER A 286 1.43 -2.76 20.58
CA SER A 286 2.49 -2.01 21.28
C SER A 286 2.08 -0.58 21.67
N GLY A 287 0.80 -0.22 21.52
CA GLY A 287 0.28 1.11 21.82
C GLY A 287 0.63 2.19 20.79
N LYS A 288 1.40 1.86 19.73
CA LYS A 288 1.86 2.82 18.73
C LYS A 288 0.85 3.02 17.60
N ALA A 289 0.89 4.20 16.97
CA ALA A 289 0.12 4.51 15.77
C ALA A 289 0.36 3.47 14.66
N MET A 290 -0.73 2.94 14.06
CA MET A 290 -0.59 2.07 12.89
C MET A 290 -0.44 2.90 11.63
N SER A 291 0.55 2.56 10.80
CA SER A 291 0.63 3.13 9.44
C SER A 291 -0.53 2.64 8.56
N SER A 292 -0.86 3.39 7.50
CA SER A 292 -1.89 2.96 6.54
C SER A 292 -1.58 1.62 5.87
N SER A 293 -0.29 1.27 5.73
CA SER A 293 0.13 -0.06 5.25
C SER A 293 -0.14 -1.17 6.26
N MET A 294 0.02 -0.90 7.55
CA MET A 294 -0.33 -1.85 8.62
C MET A 294 -1.84 -2.06 8.67
N VAL A 295 -2.64 -0.98 8.64
CA VAL A 295 -4.12 -1.07 8.54
C VAL A 295 -4.52 -1.93 7.33
N SER A 296 -3.93 -1.67 6.15
CA SER A 296 -4.22 -2.46 4.94
C SER A 296 -3.81 -3.93 5.08
N ALA A 297 -2.73 -4.23 5.81
CA ALA A 297 -2.30 -5.60 6.07
C ALA A 297 -3.26 -6.32 7.04
N GLN A 298 -3.77 -5.62 8.06
CA GLN A 298 -4.74 -6.20 8.99
C GLN A 298 -6.09 -6.46 8.34
N ILE A 299 -6.60 -5.50 7.56
CA ILE A 299 -7.80 -5.69 6.74
C ILE A 299 -7.65 -6.92 5.85
N ASN A 300 -6.51 -7.05 5.15
CA ASN A 300 -6.25 -8.24 4.34
C ASN A 300 -6.26 -9.51 5.20
N SER A 301 -5.53 -9.53 6.31
CA SER A 301 -5.38 -10.74 7.14
C SER A 301 -6.71 -11.22 7.68
N LEU A 302 -7.54 -10.31 8.20
CA LEU A 302 -8.87 -10.67 8.69
C LEU A 302 -9.77 -11.11 7.53
N TRP A 303 -9.82 -10.35 6.44
CA TRP A 303 -10.62 -10.69 5.26
C TRP A 303 -10.34 -12.11 4.79
N GLN A 304 -9.07 -12.48 4.64
CA GLN A 304 -8.68 -13.83 4.26
C GLN A 304 -9.20 -14.89 5.24
N LYS A 305 -9.04 -14.67 6.55
CA LYS A 305 -9.56 -15.61 7.55
C LYS A 305 -11.09 -15.74 7.52
N CYS A 306 -11.81 -14.71 7.08
CA CYS A 306 -13.27 -14.74 6.99
C CYS A 306 -13.78 -15.35 5.68
N THR A 307 -13.05 -15.19 4.57
CA THR A 307 -13.50 -15.62 3.23
C THR A 307 -12.75 -16.85 2.68
N GLY A 308 -12.04 -17.60 3.53
CA GLY A 308 -11.40 -18.86 3.17
C GLY A 308 -9.99 -18.77 2.55
N ASN A 309 -9.20 -17.77 2.95
CA ASN A 309 -7.79 -17.58 2.54
C ASN A 309 -7.57 -17.64 1.02
N ARG A 310 -8.30 -16.83 0.26
CA ARG A 310 -8.05 -16.62 -1.17
C ARG A 310 -6.61 -16.17 -1.39
N LYS A 311 -5.99 -16.61 -2.50
CA LYS A 311 -4.63 -16.18 -2.90
C LYS A 311 -4.52 -14.66 -3.12
N GLU A 312 -5.66 -13.99 -3.30
CA GLU A 312 -5.72 -12.60 -3.73
C GLU A 312 -5.75 -11.63 -2.57
N ARG A 313 -4.84 -10.66 -2.61
CA ARG A 313 -4.70 -9.65 -1.57
C ARG A 313 -5.81 -8.59 -1.68
N VAL A 314 -6.54 -8.41 -0.58
CA VAL A 314 -7.56 -7.37 -0.41
C VAL A 314 -7.00 -6.21 0.41
N ASN A 315 -7.37 -4.98 0.07
CA ASN A 315 -7.05 -3.79 0.85
C ASN A 315 -8.15 -2.74 0.71
N ALA A 316 -8.01 -1.59 1.40
CA ALA A 316 -8.99 -0.50 1.32
C ALA A 316 -9.30 -0.06 -0.12
N ALA A 317 -8.32 -0.08 -1.04
CA ALA A 317 -8.56 0.26 -2.44
C ALA A 317 -9.39 -0.80 -3.18
N SER A 318 -9.39 -2.06 -2.74
CA SER A 318 -10.26 -3.11 -3.30
C SER A 318 -11.73 -2.81 -3.01
N PHE A 319 -12.08 -2.49 -1.77
CA PHE A 319 -13.44 -2.07 -1.39
C PHE A 319 -13.87 -0.80 -2.12
N ARG A 320 -12.94 0.14 -2.32
CA ARG A 320 -13.18 1.37 -3.11
C ARG A 320 -13.58 1.07 -4.54
N LYS A 321 -12.85 0.18 -5.21
CA LYS A 321 -13.15 -0.21 -6.59
C LYS A 321 -14.48 -0.94 -6.66
N ALA A 322 -14.76 -1.84 -5.71
CA ALA A 322 -16.04 -2.53 -5.62
C ALA A 322 -17.22 -1.56 -5.48
N ALA A 323 -17.13 -0.61 -4.53
CA ALA A 323 -18.17 0.39 -4.30
C ALA A 323 -18.43 1.24 -5.56
N VAL A 324 -17.37 1.76 -6.19
CA VAL A 324 -17.48 2.55 -7.43
C VAL A 324 -18.12 1.72 -8.55
N SER A 325 -17.70 0.47 -8.72
CA SER A 325 -18.23 -0.41 -9.75
C SER A 325 -19.72 -0.72 -9.56
N VAL A 326 -20.14 -1.07 -8.35
CA VAL A 326 -21.56 -1.37 -8.04
C VAL A 326 -22.44 -0.12 -8.23
N VAL A 327 -21.99 1.03 -7.73
CA VAL A 327 -22.75 2.29 -7.85
C VAL A 327 -22.81 2.76 -9.30
N HIS A 328 -21.73 2.67 -10.06
CA HIS A 328 -21.74 3.10 -11.46
C HIS A 328 -22.59 2.20 -12.36
N GLU A 329 -22.72 0.91 -12.02
CA GLU A 329 -23.51 -0.05 -12.77
C GLU A 329 -25.00 -0.01 -12.42
N ASN A 330 -25.34 -0.01 -11.13
CA ASN A 330 -26.71 -0.23 -10.66
C ASN A 330 -27.36 1.03 -10.05
N HIS A 331 -26.58 2.04 -9.66
CA HIS A 331 -27.07 3.19 -8.89
C HIS A 331 -26.44 4.50 -9.37
N SER A 332 -26.55 4.78 -10.68
CA SER A 332 -25.87 5.90 -11.33
C SER A 332 -26.17 7.28 -10.71
N HIS A 333 -27.33 7.46 -10.09
CA HIS A 333 -27.74 8.67 -9.38
C HIS A 333 -26.94 8.93 -8.08
N LEU A 334 -26.23 7.93 -7.53
CA LEU A 334 -25.42 8.07 -6.30
C LEU A 334 -23.95 8.40 -6.56
N LYS A 335 -23.51 8.50 -7.83
CA LYS A 335 -22.09 8.68 -8.19
C LYS A 335 -21.44 9.90 -7.51
N GLY A 336 -22.09 11.05 -7.56
CA GLY A 336 -21.60 12.29 -6.91
C GLY A 336 -21.52 12.13 -5.39
N LYS A 337 -22.60 11.64 -4.77
CA LYS A 337 -22.66 11.41 -3.32
C LYS A 337 -21.61 10.39 -2.84
N LEU A 338 -21.32 9.36 -3.64
CA LEU A 338 -20.27 8.40 -3.36
C LEU A 338 -18.88 9.06 -3.44
N ALA A 339 -18.67 9.97 -4.39
CA ALA A 339 -17.41 10.70 -4.51
C ALA A 339 -17.12 11.54 -3.26
N ASP A 340 -18.15 12.21 -2.73
CA ASP A 340 -18.10 12.97 -1.48
C ASP A 340 -17.77 12.06 -0.29
N LEU A 341 -18.49 10.95 -0.12
CA LEU A 341 -18.26 9.96 0.94
C LEU A 341 -16.81 9.43 0.93
N MET A 342 -16.29 9.14 -0.27
CA MET A 342 -14.96 8.56 -0.45
C MET A 342 -13.83 9.62 -0.49
N SER A 343 -14.19 10.90 -0.41
CA SER A 343 -13.34 12.09 -0.54
C SER A 343 -12.39 12.00 -1.76
N HIS A 344 -12.95 11.91 -2.96
CA HIS A 344 -12.18 11.86 -4.21
C HIS A 344 -12.85 12.57 -5.39
N ASN A 345 -12.06 12.89 -6.42
CA ASN A 345 -12.54 13.49 -7.66
C ASN A 345 -13.24 12.45 -8.56
N GLN A 346 -14.48 12.74 -8.96
CA GLN A 346 -15.32 11.89 -9.83
C GLN A 346 -14.61 11.43 -11.12
N LYS A 347 -13.81 12.29 -11.77
CA LYS A 347 -13.05 11.93 -12.99
C LYS A 347 -12.11 10.74 -12.74
N THR A 348 -11.64 10.56 -11.50
CA THR A 348 -10.78 9.42 -11.13
C THR A 348 -11.58 8.12 -11.06
N ALA A 349 -12.81 8.15 -10.55
CA ALA A 349 -13.70 6.98 -10.50
C ALA A 349 -14.13 6.54 -11.89
N GLU A 350 -14.46 7.49 -12.77
CA GLU A 350 -14.89 7.21 -14.14
C GLU A 350 -13.82 6.44 -14.94
N LYS A 351 -12.54 6.78 -14.76
CA LYS A 351 -11.41 6.08 -15.42
C LYS A 351 -11.32 4.60 -15.03
N PHE A 352 -11.75 4.19 -13.84
CA PHE A 352 -11.74 2.79 -13.43
C PHE A 352 -12.90 2.00 -14.06
N TYR A 353 -14.07 2.61 -14.18
CA TYR A 353 -15.27 1.95 -14.74
C TYR A 353 -15.34 1.98 -16.28
N LEU A 354 -14.59 2.88 -16.91
CA LEU A 354 -14.67 3.13 -18.35
C LEU A 354 -14.49 1.87 -19.22
N ILE A 355 -13.60 0.95 -18.83
CA ILE A 355 -13.34 -0.28 -19.59
C ILE A 355 -14.59 -1.15 -19.69
N ARG A 356 -15.24 -1.46 -18.56
CA ARG A 356 -16.42 -2.32 -18.53
C ARG A 356 -17.59 -1.72 -19.29
N ARG A 357 -17.76 -0.40 -19.20
CA ARG A 357 -18.75 0.34 -20.00
C ARG A 357 -18.44 0.24 -21.50
N LYS A 358 -17.19 0.48 -21.89
CA LYS A 358 -16.75 0.36 -23.29
C LYS A 358 -16.97 -1.04 -23.85
N GLN A 359 -16.64 -2.09 -23.07
CA GLN A 359 -16.86 -3.49 -23.47
C GLN A 359 -18.35 -3.79 -23.69
N LYS A 360 -19.22 -3.41 -22.74
CA LYS A 360 -20.67 -3.62 -22.88
C LYS A 360 -21.26 -2.85 -24.07
N ASN A 361 -20.85 -1.60 -24.25
CA ASN A 361 -21.31 -0.80 -25.38
C ASN A 361 -20.82 -1.39 -26.71
N ALA A 362 -19.56 -1.80 -26.80
CA ALA A 362 -19.02 -2.45 -27.99
C ALA A 362 -19.77 -3.75 -28.33
N ALA A 363 -20.09 -4.58 -27.33
CA ALA A 363 -20.89 -5.79 -27.53
C ALA A 363 -22.30 -5.48 -28.07
N LYS A 364 -23.03 -4.58 -27.41
CA LYS A 364 -24.38 -4.16 -27.84
C LYS A 364 -24.38 -3.54 -29.24
N THR A 365 -23.40 -2.67 -29.52
CA THR A 365 -23.26 -2.04 -30.84
C THR A 365 -22.90 -3.07 -31.90
N SER A 366 -22.06 -4.07 -31.59
CA SER A 366 -21.76 -5.18 -32.49
C SER A 366 -23.02 -6.02 -32.80
N GLU A 367 -23.83 -6.34 -31.78
CA GLU A 367 -25.11 -7.03 -31.98
C GLU A 367 -26.05 -6.22 -32.89
N SER A 368 -26.20 -4.92 -32.61
CA SER A 368 -27.02 -4.01 -33.43
C SER A 368 -26.50 -3.91 -34.87
N LEU A 369 -25.17 -3.81 -35.07
CA LEU A 369 -24.55 -3.80 -36.38
C LEU A 369 -24.81 -5.11 -37.14
N GLN A 370 -24.77 -6.25 -36.46
CA GLN A 370 -25.11 -7.53 -37.08
C GLN A 370 -26.58 -7.58 -37.52
N ASP A 371 -27.50 -7.07 -36.72
CA ASP A 371 -28.92 -7.05 -37.08
C ASP A 371 -29.22 -6.08 -38.23
N ILE A 372 -28.51 -4.94 -38.29
CA ILE A 372 -28.55 -4.00 -39.41
C ILE A 372 -28.02 -4.69 -40.68
N TRP A 373 -26.82 -5.27 -40.64
CA TRP A 373 -26.20 -5.91 -41.80
C TRP A 373 -26.93 -7.17 -42.27
N LYS A 374 -27.55 -7.93 -41.36
CA LYS A 374 -28.38 -9.10 -41.70
C LYS A 374 -29.80 -8.71 -42.12
N GLY A 375 -30.12 -7.42 -42.23
CA GLY A 375 -31.42 -6.92 -42.70
C GLY A 375 -32.59 -7.24 -41.75
N LYS A 376 -32.31 -7.55 -40.48
CA LYS A 376 -33.35 -7.85 -39.49
C LYS A 376 -34.11 -6.60 -39.04
N SER A 377 -33.47 -5.42 -39.11
CA SER A 377 -34.15 -4.14 -38.83
C SER A 377 -35.20 -3.71 -39.87
N ALA A 378 -35.37 -4.44 -40.98
CA ALA A 378 -36.28 -4.06 -42.06
C ALA A 378 -37.58 -4.90 -42.15
N ARG A 379 -37.83 -5.83 -41.21
CA ARG A 379 -39.04 -6.70 -41.25
C ARG A 379 -40.16 -6.35 -40.26
N ASP A 380 -39.93 -5.46 -39.30
CA ASP A 380 -40.94 -5.11 -38.29
C ASP A 380 -41.66 -3.77 -38.53
N THR A 381 -41.57 -3.18 -39.73
CA THR A 381 -42.31 -1.94 -40.07
C THR A 381 -43.53 -2.15 -40.96
N ARG A 382 -44.12 -3.35 -40.98
CA ARG A 382 -45.42 -3.60 -41.62
C ARG A 382 -46.38 -4.32 -40.67
N ASN A 383 -46.75 -3.66 -39.58
CA ASN A 383 -48.12 -3.64 -39.06
C ASN A 383 -48.22 -2.58 -37.96
N GLY A 384 -49.00 -1.53 -38.23
CA GLY A 384 -48.89 -0.25 -37.53
C GLY A 384 -49.60 -0.14 -36.18
N LYS A 385 -49.15 0.81 -35.37
CA LYS A 385 -49.88 2.06 -35.07
C LYS A 385 -49.06 3.01 -34.17
N SER A 386 -49.08 4.27 -34.61
CA SER A 386 -48.90 5.54 -33.87
C SER A 386 -47.55 5.88 -33.24
N CYS A 387 -46.92 6.88 -33.87
CA CYS A 387 -46.07 7.87 -33.23
C CYS A 387 -46.75 8.47 -31.98
N GLN A 388 -46.00 8.63 -30.88
CA GLN A 388 -46.09 9.81 -30.01
C GLN A 388 -44.78 10.02 -29.22
N SER A 389 -44.23 11.22 -29.45
CA SER A 389 -43.27 12.01 -28.65
C SER A 389 -41.90 11.41 -28.31
N ILE A 390 -40.95 11.65 -29.22
CA ILE A 390 -39.61 12.09 -28.82
C ILE A 390 -39.75 13.59 -28.51
N THR A 391 -39.64 13.95 -27.24
CA THR A 391 -39.30 15.31 -26.80
C THR A 391 -37.98 15.22 -26.03
N GLY A 392 -37.21 16.31 -26.13
CA GLY A 392 -35.78 16.41 -25.78
C GLY A 392 -35.42 15.83 -24.42
N GLU A 393 -34.18 15.41 -24.19
CA GLU A 393 -33.01 16.29 -24.30
C GLU A 393 -31.85 15.67 -25.09
N ALA A 394 -31.48 16.38 -26.16
CA ALA A 394 -30.18 16.32 -26.80
C ALA A 394 -29.23 17.33 -26.12
N ASN A 395 -27.94 17.16 -26.43
CA ASN A 395 -26.76 18.00 -26.16
C ASN A 395 -25.95 17.52 -24.94
N GLU A 396 -24.71 17.05 -25.05
CA GLU A 396 -23.66 17.40 -26.03
C GLU A 396 -22.84 16.16 -26.43
N ALA A 397 -22.88 15.83 -27.72
CA ALA A 397 -21.95 14.92 -28.38
C ALA A 397 -21.75 15.37 -29.83
N GLU A 398 -20.99 16.45 -30.00
CA GLU A 398 -20.30 16.92 -31.21
C GLU A 398 -19.32 17.98 -30.67
N SER A 399 -18.07 18.17 -31.07
CA SER A 399 -17.26 17.78 -32.21
C SER A 399 -15.82 18.13 -31.81
N ASP A 400 -14.81 17.32 -32.16
CA ASP A 400 -13.64 17.78 -32.92
C ASP A 400 -12.60 16.65 -33.01
N CYS A 401 -12.53 16.03 -34.18
CA CYS A 401 -11.25 15.65 -34.74
C CYS A 401 -10.63 16.92 -35.34
N LYS A 402 -9.71 17.54 -34.62
CA LYS A 402 -8.71 18.45 -35.20
C LYS A 402 -7.33 18.07 -34.73
N GLU A 403 -6.53 17.63 -35.69
CA GLU A 403 -5.08 17.83 -35.64
C GLU A 403 -4.80 19.33 -35.56
N LYS A 404 -4.05 19.74 -34.53
CA LYS A 404 -2.87 20.62 -34.63
C LYS A 404 -2.38 21.01 -33.24
N GLY A 405 -1.06 21.05 -33.13
CA GLY A 405 -0.39 22.15 -32.44
C GLY A 405 -0.02 21.89 -30.99
N GLU A 406 1.28 21.84 -30.77
CA GLU A 406 1.93 22.15 -29.51
C GLU A 406 1.29 23.34 -28.81
N GLU A 407 0.92 23.18 -27.54
CA GLU A 407 1.00 24.28 -26.57
C GLU A 407 1.29 23.72 -25.18
N MET A 408 2.49 24.06 -24.71
CA MET A 408 2.98 23.85 -23.36
C MET A 408 2.09 24.61 -22.37
N ALA A 409 1.35 23.87 -21.54
CA ALA A 409 0.87 24.39 -20.26
C ALA A 409 1.65 23.68 -19.14
N GLN A 410 2.52 24.44 -18.48
CA GLN A 410 3.23 24.07 -17.26
C GLN A 410 2.21 23.76 -16.15
N GLU A 411 1.84 22.49 -16.00
CA GLU A 411 1.21 22.03 -14.76
C GLU A 411 2.29 21.63 -13.74
N ASN A 412 2.28 22.40 -12.64
CA ASN A 412 3.11 22.23 -11.46
C ASN A 412 3.31 20.76 -11.06
N VAL A 413 4.60 20.42 -10.91
CA VAL A 413 5.12 19.14 -10.44
C VAL A 413 4.69 18.87 -9.00
N SER A 414 3.47 18.37 -8.82
CA SER A 414 3.00 17.79 -7.54
C SER A 414 1.92 16.72 -7.79
N ALA A 415 2.25 15.76 -8.65
CA ALA A 415 1.46 14.54 -8.81
C ALA A 415 2.38 13.32 -8.69
N HIS A 416 2.69 12.93 -7.45
CA HIS A 416 3.16 11.56 -7.19
C HIS A 416 2.00 10.61 -7.48
N ALA A 417 1.96 10.12 -8.72
CA ALA A 417 1.05 9.07 -9.15
C ALA A 417 1.25 7.80 -8.31
N ASP A 418 0.13 7.19 -7.97
CA ASP A 418 0.00 5.93 -7.24
C ASP A 418 0.77 4.78 -7.92
N LEU A 419 1.93 4.45 -7.36
CA LEU A 419 2.47 3.09 -7.31
C LEU A 419 2.98 2.82 -5.88
N LYS A 420 2.04 2.54 -4.98
CA LYS A 420 2.33 1.73 -3.79
C LYS A 420 1.89 0.29 -4.08
N GLU A 421 2.67 -0.41 -4.90
CA GLU A 421 3.00 -1.78 -4.52
C GLU A 421 3.87 -1.71 -3.27
N GLY A 422 3.73 -2.72 -2.41
CA GLY A 422 4.30 -2.74 -1.06
C GLY A 422 5.71 -2.18 -1.03
N THR A 423 6.01 -1.43 0.02
CA THR A 423 7.36 -1.21 0.49
C THR A 423 8.20 -2.46 0.20
N PRO A 424 9.26 -2.38 -0.61
CA PRO A 424 10.40 -3.20 -0.32
C PRO A 424 10.91 -2.63 0.99
N THR A 425 10.49 -3.24 2.11
CA THR A 425 11.49 -3.52 3.13
C THR A 425 12.69 -4.04 2.35
N SER A 426 13.89 -3.50 2.57
CA SER A 426 15.07 -4.16 2.03
C SER A 426 14.93 -5.66 2.29
N PRO A 427 15.46 -6.54 1.44
CA PRO A 427 15.72 -7.88 1.91
C PRO A 427 16.67 -7.66 3.09
N VAL A 428 16.14 -7.61 4.31
CA VAL A 428 16.87 -8.08 5.45
C VAL A 428 17.11 -9.51 5.04
N ASP A 429 18.34 -9.82 4.58
CA ASP A 429 18.74 -11.13 4.09
C ASP A 429 17.93 -12.18 4.82
N ARG A 430 16.98 -12.83 4.15
CA ARG A 430 16.30 -13.95 4.79
C ARG A 430 17.39 -14.98 4.96
N HIS A 431 17.79 -15.23 6.22
CA HIS A 431 18.78 -16.26 6.49
C HIS A 431 18.19 -17.57 5.97
N ALA A 432 18.79 -18.13 4.94
CA ALA A 432 18.39 -19.43 4.43
C ALA A 432 18.92 -20.47 5.42
N TRP A 433 17.99 -21.05 6.19
CA TRP A 433 18.33 -22.05 7.20
C TRP A 433 18.78 -23.34 6.53
N THR A 434 19.99 -23.77 6.82
CA THR A 434 20.50 -25.09 6.42
C THR A 434 19.96 -26.16 7.36
N LYS A 435 19.90 -27.41 6.91
CA LYS A 435 19.43 -28.54 7.75
C LYS A 435 20.25 -28.68 9.03
N ALA A 436 21.57 -28.48 8.95
CA ALA A 436 22.46 -28.49 10.11
C ALA A 436 22.17 -27.37 11.13
N GLU A 437 21.79 -26.17 10.66
CA GLU A 437 21.37 -25.08 11.56
C GLU A 437 20.00 -25.37 12.20
N GLU A 438 19.08 -26.02 11.48
CA GLU A 438 17.77 -26.40 12.04
C GLU A 438 17.89 -27.50 13.09
N ASP A 439 18.71 -28.53 12.84
CA ASP A 439 18.95 -29.62 13.79
C ASP A 439 19.62 -29.10 15.07
N GLU A 440 20.57 -28.16 14.92
CA GLU A 440 21.25 -27.53 16.05
C GLU A 440 20.32 -26.61 16.85
N LEU A 441 19.38 -25.91 16.19
CA LEU A 441 18.34 -25.14 16.88
C LEU A 441 17.45 -26.03 17.74
N VAL A 442 17.01 -27.17 17.20
CA VAL A 442 16.18 -28.12 17.95
C VAL A 442 16.97 -28.69 19.12
N ARG A 443 18.27 -28.95 18.95
CA ARG A 443 19.15 -29.44 20.03
C ARG A 443 19.34 -28.42 21.15
N VAL A 444 19.66 -27.17 20.82
CA VAL A 444 19.98 -26.10 21.79
C VAL A 444 18.73 -25.55 22.49
N PHE A 445 17.60 -25.49 21.79
CA PHE A 445 16.36 -24.89 22.27
C PHE A 445 15.26 -25.91 22.58
N LYS A 446 15.56 -27.22 22.64
CA LYS A 446 14.56 -28.28 22.89
C LYS A 446 13.58 -27.95 24.02
N LYS A 447 14.11 -27.69 25.21
CA LYS A 447 13.32 -27.35 26.41
C LYS A 447 12.50 -26.06 26.26
N ILE A 448 13.04 -25.06 25.55
CA ILE A 448 12.35 -23.79 25.27
C ILE A 448 11.24 -23.93 24.23
N ILE A 449 11.42 -24.83 23.25
CA ILE A 449 10.39 -25.17 22.26
C ILE A 449 9.21 -25.87 22.95
N GLU A 450 9.50 -26.73 23.92
CA GLU A 450 8.51 -27.40 24.77
C GLU A 450 7.77 -26.40 25.70
N GLU A 451 8.50 -25.48 26.35
CA GLU A 451 7.96 -24.48 27.29
C GLU A 451 7.31 -23.25 26.61
N ARG A 452 7.47 -23.11 25.29
CA ARG A 452 6.85 -22.06 24.43
C ARG A 452 7.08 -20.61 24.86
N SER A 453 8.16 -20.34 25.58
CA SER A 453 8.53 -19.00 26.04
C SER A 453 10.01 -18.74 25.79
N ILE A 454 10.33 -17.65 25.08
CA ILE A 454 11.72 -17.26 24.80
C ILE A 454 11.92 -15.75 24.74
N SER A 455 12.90 -15.25 25.51
CA SER A 455 13.36 -13.86 25.51
C SER A 455 14.57 -13.64 24.59
N LEU A 456 14.93 -12.38 24.31
CA LEU A 456 16.13 -12.07 23.53
C LEU A 456 17.42 -12.30 24.31
N GLU A 457 17.43 -12.00 25.62
CA GLU A 457 18.59 -12.25 26.48
C GLU A 457 18.90 -13.75 26.55
N GLU A 458 17.88 -14.59 26.75
CA GLU A 458 18.06 -16.04 26.83
C GLU A 458 18.48 -16.66 25.48
N THR A 459 18.05 -16.07 24.37
CA THR A 459 18.54 -16.46 23.04
C THR A 459 20.02 -16.15 22.89
N ARG A 460 20.47 -14.96 23.33
CA ARG A 460 21.85 -14.51 23.22
C ARG A 460 22.80 -15.35 24.07
N ASP A 461 22.40 -15.66 25.29
CA ASP A 461 23.22 -16.44 26.23
C ASP A 461 23.45 -17.87 25.72
N ARG A 462 22.42 -18.50 25.16
CA ARG A 462 22.52 -19.90 24.67
C ARG A 462 23.26 -20.05 23.35
N ILE A 463 23.37 -18.99 22.53
CA ILE A 463 24.12 -19.03 21.27
C ILE A 463 25.55 -18.50 21.39
N LYS A 464 25.91 -17.86 22.51
CA LYS A 464 27.22 -17.20 22.71
C LYS A 464 28.42 -18.12 22.47
N ASP A 465 28.27 -19.39 22.84
CA ASP A 465 29.31 -20.43 22.75
C ASP A 465 29.03 -21.47 21.65
N ASN A 466 28.01 -21.24 20.81
CA ASN A 466 27.64 -22.17 19.76
C ASN A 466 28.38 -21.86 18.44
N ASN A 467 29.16 -22.81 17.94
CA ASN A 467 29.98 -22.63 16.73
C ASN A 467 29.19 -22.41 15.43
N ILE A 468 27.90 -22.79 15.41
CA ILE A 468 27.01 -22.70 14.24
C ILE A 468 26.09 -21.47 14.38
N LEU A 469 25.40 -21.33 15.51
CA LEU A 469 24.34 -20.33 15.70
C LEU A 469 24.87 -18.93 16.07
N LYS A 470 26.09 -18.80 16.62
CA LYS A 470 26.71 -17.50 16.96
C LYS A 470 26.90 -16.57 15.77
N LYS A 471 27.03 -17.14 14.56
CA LYS A 471 27.21 -16.39 13.31
C LYS A 471 25.91 -15.78 12.80
N ILE A 472 24.77 -16.12 13.40
CA ILE A 472 23.43 -15.68 13.01
C ILE A 472 22.95 -14.62 14.02
N ARG A 473 22.28 -13.57 13.53
CA ARG A 473 21.68 -12.53 14.40
C ARG A 473 20.70 -13.14 15.41
N ASP A 474 20.86 -12.80 16.70
CA ASP A 474 20.04 -13.27 17.83
C ASP A 474 18.53 -13.17 17.56
N THR A 475 18.10 -12.06 16.93
CA THR A 475 16.70 -11.82 16.59
C THR A 475 16.15 -12.85 15.61
N LYS A 476 16.97 -13.31 14.64
CA LYS A 476 16.57 -14.32 13.65
C LYS A 476 16.50 -15.72 14.26
N VAL A 477 17.45 -16.06 15.13
CA VAL A 477 17.45 -17.31 15.90
C VAL A 477 16.17 -17.40 16.71
N ARG A 478 15.86 -16.36 17.50
CA ARG A 478 14.63 -16.29 18.30
C ARG A 478 13.37 -16.43 17.45
N ASP A 479 13.29 -15.71 16.34
CA ASP A 479 12.12 -15.75 15.46
C ASP A 479 11.93 -17.13 14.81
N LYS A 480 13.03 -17.84 14.50
CA LYS A 480 12.99 -19.23 14.01
C LYS A 480 12.59 -20.21 15.10
N VAL A 481 13.10 -20.09 16.33
CA VAL A 481 12.67 -20.91 17.48
C VAL A 481 11.16 -20.74 17.73
N ARG A 482 10.66 -19.50 17.68
CA ARG A 482 9.21 -19.22 17.79
C ARG A 482 8.39 -19.87 16.68
N SER A 483 8.94 -19.99 15.46
CA SER A 483 8.26 -20.71 14.37
C SER A 483 8.18 -22.22 14.62
N LEU A 484 9.11 -22.79 15.40
CA LEU A 484 9.12 -24.21 15.76
C LEU A 484 8.09 -24.55 16.84
N PHE A 485 7.58 -23.56 17.61
CA PHE A 485 6.49 -23.78 18.57
C PHE A 485 5.22 -24.34 17.90
N ILE A 486 4.99 -23.99 16.63
CA ILE A 486 3.81 -24.37 15.86
C ILE A 486 3.97 -25.78 15.27
N LYS A 487 5.20 -26.21 14.94
CA LYS A 487 5.47 -27.51 14.32
C LYS A 487 5.25 -28.69 15.28
N PHE A 488 5.45 -28.50 16.59
CA PHE A 488 5.23 -29.53 17.61
C PHE A 488 3.76 -29.71 18.04
N VAL A 489 2.80 -29.05 17.38
CA VAL A 489 1.36 -29.26 17.62
C VAL A 489 0.80 -30.47 16.83
N GLY A 490 1.60 -31.07 15.95
CA GLY A 490 1.11 -31.94 14.88
C GLY A 490 1.03 -33.44 15.11
N ASP A 491 1.38 -34.01 16.27
CA ASP A 491 1.41 -35.48 16.42
C ASP A 491 0.78 -36.10 17.68
N ASP A 492 0.30 -35.32 18.67
CA ASP A 492 -0.14 -35.89 19.97
C ASP A 492 -1.60 -35.60 20.39
N ASN A 493 -2.52 -35.32 19.48
CA ASN A 493 -3.95 -35.31 19.82
C ASN A 493 -4.81 -35.97 18.73
N CYS A 494 -4.65 -37.28 18.57
CA CYS A 494 -5.72 -38.14 18.08
C CYS A 494 -6.69 -38.38 19.25
N VAL A 495 -7.68 -37.50 19.43
CA VAL A 495 -8.84 -37.83 20.26
C VAL A 495 -9.66 -38.84 19.46
N GLN A 496 -9.52 -40.11 19.81
CA GLN A 496 -10.44 -41.16 19.38
C GLN A 496 -11.86 -40.77 19.83
N LEU A 497 -12.76 -40.59 18.87
CA LEU A 497 -14.19 -40.51 19.14
C LEU A 497 -14.69 -41.88 19.62
N PRO A 498 -15.57 -41.96 20.63
CA PRO A 498 -16.15 -43.24 21.04
C PRO A 498 -17.00 -43.83 19.91
N SER A 499 -16.78 -45.10 19.58
CA SER A 499 -17.62 -45.85 18.66
C SER A 499 -18.97 -46.14 19.30
N GLU A 500 -20.05 -45.70 18.65
CA GLU A 500 -21.41 -46.11 18.94
C GLU A 500 -21.55 -47.62 18.66
N VAL A 501 -22.12 -48.35 19.63
CA VAL A 501 -22.49 -49.75 19.50
C VAL A 501 -24.01 -49.77 19.30
N GLU A 502 -24.45 -50.41 18.21
CA GLU A 502 -25.87 -50.63 17.91
C GLU A 502 -26.55 -51.46 19.00
N THR A 503 -27.72 -50.97 19.44
CA THR A 503 -28.89 -51.81 19.75
C THR A 503 -30.14 -51.10 19.25
#